data_AF-A0A6J3IR07-F1
#
_entry.id   AF-A0A6J3IR07-F1
#
_cell.length_a   1.000
_cell.length_b   1.000
_cell.length_c   1.000
_cell.angle_alpha   90.00
_cell.angle_beta   90.00
_cell.angle_gamma   90.00
#
_symmetry.space_group_name_H-M   'P 1'
#
loop_
_entity.id
_entity.type
_entity.pdbx_description
1 polymer ?
#
loop_
_entity_poly.entity_id
_entity_poly.type
_entity_poly.pdbx_seq_one_letter_code
_entity_poly.pdbx_strand_id
1 'polypeptide(L)'
;MAPPSRCECPSPSRRFPGLLLAALALLLSSRSDACGPPPTFQAMELTSRPKPYYKVGEKVNYDCKKGYHHFAPFLTHTICDRNHTWLPISDEPCVKKVCHYIPNPLHGQAILANGTYSFGNQLHFICNDGYYLIGKEILYCELKGSEAVWSSKPPICQKILCKPPPKISNGKHTFSEADVFEYLDAVTYSCDPAPGPDPFSLVGESTIYCRDNSVWSGDAPECKVVKCQFPVIENGRQIAGLGKKFYYKATVIFECYEGFHIVGSDTIVCNSNSTWDPPVPKCVKEPPPSSTKPPTLSHSVSTSPATISPTSCVSGPRPTYKPPVSRYPGYPNPDEGRLDSLDEWAIALIVIAILVAIAIISVGLHRYLQRRKKKGKTDDTAEYATYQSKSATLAEQRS
;
A
#
# COMPACT_ATOMS: atom_id res chain seq x y z
N MET A 1 -37.57 17.69 -87.00
CA MET A 1 -36.88 17.58 -88.30
C MET A 1 -35.50 16.98 -88.09
N ALA A 2 -35.24 15.85 -88.72
CA ALA A 2 -33.91 15.32 -89.07
C ALA A 2 -34.01 14.86 -90.55
N PRO A 3 -32.94 14.52 -91.30
CA PRO A 3 -31.48 14.50 -91.06
C PRO A 3 -30.73 15.14 -92.29
N PRO A 4 -29.55 14.73 -92.83
CA PRO A 4 -28.32 14.03 -92.34
C PRO A 4 -27.02 14.88 -92.63
N SER A 5 -25.77 14.52 -92.30
CA SER A 5 -24.94 13.48 -92.94
C SER A 5 -23.55 13.31 -92.30
N ARG A 6 -22.94 12.19 -92.66
CA ARG A 6 -21.88 11.39 -92.01
C ARG A 6 -20.54 11.48 -92.77
N CYS A 7 -19.48 10.90 -92.17
CA CYS A 7 -18.14 10.55 -92.69
C CYS A 7 -17.08 11.67 -92.60
N GLU A 8 -15.81 11.46 -92.24
CA GLU A 8 -14.92 10.29 -92.22
C GLU A 8 -13.70 10.53 -91.28
N CYS A 9 -13.03 9.47 -90.82
CA CYS A 9 -11.78 9.51 -90.04
C CYS A 9 -10.56 9.95 -90.91
N PRO A 10 -9.42 10.36 -90.30
CA PRO A 10 -8.40 9.36 -89.94
C PRO A 10 -7.63 9.67 -88.65
N SER A 11 -7.31 8.62 -87.90
CA SER A 11 -6.12 8.54 -87.03
C SER A 11 -5.04 7.74 -87.78
N PRO A 12 -3.78 7.61 -87.30
CA PRO A 12 -2.99 8.46 -86.40
C PRO A 12 -1.58 8.75 -86.99
N SER A 13 -0.87 9.78 -86.51
CA SER A 13 0.60 9.81 -86.64
C SER A 13 1.29 10.09 -85.31
N ARG A 14 2.01 9.07 -84.85
CA ARG A 14 3.04 9.04 -83.80
C ARG A 14 3.96 10.26 -83.81
N ARG A 15 4.56 10.48 -82.62
CA ARG A 15 5.78 11.25 -82.26
C ARG A 15 5.44 12.59 -81.57
N PHE A 16 5.82 12.93 -80.33
CA PHE A 16 6.71 12.37 -79.29
C PHE A 16 6.24 12.92 -77.91
N PRO A 17 6.20 12.14 -76.82
CA PRO A 17 6.03 12.67 -75.46
C PRO A 17 7.34 13.25 -74.89
N GLY A 18 8.28 13.67 -75.75
CA GLY A 18 9.63 14.07 -75.36
C GLY A 18 9.75 15.48 -74.79
N LEU A 19 8.83 16.40 -75.12
CA LEU A 19 8.89 17.79 -74.66
C LEU A 19 8.23 18.00 -73.29
N LEU A 20 7.20 17.21 -72.93
CA LEU A 20 6.61 17.26 -71.59
C LEU A 20 7.49 16.55 -70.54
N LEU A 21 8.16 15.45 -70.91
CA LEU A 21 9.10 14.75 -70.04
C LEU A 21 10.41 15.52 -69.83
N ALA A 22 10.88 16.28 -70.83
CA ALA A 22 12.05 17.15 -70.67
C ALA A 22 11.77 18.36 -69.76
N ALA A 23 10.57 18.96 -69.82
CA ALA A 23 10.16 20.03 -68.91
C ALA A 23 9.98 19.51 -67.47
N LEU A 24 9.44 18.30 -67.29
CA LEU A 24 9.36 17.65 -65.97
C LEU A 24 10.75 17.24 -65.44
N ALA A 25 11.67 16.78 -66.30
CA ALA A 25 13.04 16.47 -65.90
C ALA A 25 13.83 17.73 -65.53
N LEU A 26 13.70 18.84 -66.28
CA LEU A 26 14.35 20.11 -65.97
C LEU A 26 13.79 20.79 -64.70
N LEU A 27 12.50 20.62 -64.40
CA LEU A 27 11.88 21.05 -63.13
C LEU A 27 12.24 20.14 -61.94
N LEU A 28 12.63 18.89 -62.19
CA LEU A 28 13.13 17.96 -61.18
C LEU A 28 14.65 18.12 -60.95
N SER A 29 15.42 18.54 -61.96
CA SER A 29 16.86 18.81 -61.83
C SER A 29 17.19 20.08 -61.07
N SER A 30 16.29 21.06 -60.95
CA SER A 30 16.51 22.27 -60.16
C SER A 30 16.25 22.08 -58.65
N ARG A 31 15.93 20.86 -58.20
CA ARG A 31 15.44 20.56 -56.85
C ARG A 31 16.43 19.78 -55.97
N SER A 32 17.62 19.49 -56.49
CA SER A 32 18.65 18.72 -55.77
C SER A 32 19.77 19.59 -55.19
N ASP A 33 19.82 20.89 -55.50
CA ASP A 33 20.96 21.77 -55.20
C ASP A 33 20.84 22.59 -53.88
N ALA A 34 19.98 22.16 -52.95
CA ALA A 34 19.74 22.86 -51.69
C ALA A 34 19.60 21.91 -50.50
N CYS A 35 20.00 22.36 -49.30
CA CYS A 35 19.66 21.68 -48.06
C CYS A 35 18.16 21.79 -47.77
N GLY A 36 17.57 20.72 -47.26
CA GLY A 36 16.21 20.71 -46.72
C GLY A 36 16.09 21.45 -45.39
N PRO A 37 14.93 21.35 -44.71
CA PRO A 37 14.70 21.97 -43.41
C PRO A 37 15.81 21.61 -42.40
N PRO A 38 16.22 22.54 -41.52
CA PRO A 38 17.24 22.28 -40.52
C PRO A 38 16.80 21.20 -39.51
N PRO A 39 17.75 20.48 -38.88
CA PRO A 39 17.44 19.51 -37.84
C PRO A 39 16.70 20.13 -36.64
N THR A 40 15.82 19.36 -36.02
CA THR A 40 15.08 19.78 -34.80
C THR A 40 15.61 19.06 -33.57
N PHE A 41 15.66 19.76 -32.44
CA PHE A 41 16.27 19.26 -31.21
C PHE A 41 15.32 19.33 -30.01
N GLN A 42 15.64 18.59 -28.95
CA GLN A 42 14.86 18.61 -27.72
C GLN A 42 15.22 19.83 -26.87
N ALA A 43 16.51 20.15 -26.74
CA ALA A 43 17.03 21.19 -25.85
C ALA A 43 17.26 22.56 -26.51
N MET A 44 17.30 22.64 -27.85
CA MET A 44 17.45 23.90 -28.59
C MET A 44 16.42 24.08 -29.69
N GLU A 45 16.20 25.32 -30.10
CA GLU A 45 15.24 25.72 -31.12
C GLU A 45 15.85 26.72 -32.10
N LEU A 46 15.35 26.72 -33.33
CA LEU A 46 15.84 27.57 -34.41
C LEU A 46 15.48 29.04 -34.11
N THR A 47 16.45 29.95 -34.13
CA THR A 47 16.21 31.38 -33.85
C THR A 47 15.37 32.06 -34.94
N SER A 48 15.37 31.50 -36.16
CA SER A 48 14.67 32.04 -37.32
C SER A 48 13.57 31.10 -37.82
N ARG A 49 12.61 31.63 -38.59
CA ARG A 49 11.56 30.79 -39.18
C ARG A 49 12.17 29.86 -40.25
N PRO A 50 11.84 28.56 -40.23
CA PRO A 50 12.44 27.61 -41.17
C PRO A 50 11.95 27.87 -42.60
N LYS A 51 12.89 27.91 -43.54
CA LYS A 51 12.61 27.94 -44.98
C LYS A 51 12.42 26.51 -45.49
N PRO A 52 11.68 26.31 -46.60
CA PRO A 52 11.60 24.99 -47.21
C PRO A 52 12.93 24.53 -47.81
N TYR A 53 13.82 25.46 -48.20
CA TYR A 53 15.11 25.19 -48.85
C TYR A 53 16.19 26.21 -48.45
N TYR A 54 17.44 25.77 -48.36
CA TYR A 54 18.62 26.57 -48.00
C TYR A 54 19.77 26.38 -48.98
N LYS A 55 20.42 27.46 -49.40
CA LYS A 55 21.58 27.40 -50.32
C LYS A 55 22.83 26.89 -49.61
N VAL A 56 23.74 26.25 -50.37
CA VAL A 56 25.08 25.88 -49.88
C VAL A 56 25.79 27.10 -49.30
N GLY A 57 26.35 26.95 -48.10
CA GLY A 57 26.97 28.02 -47.32
C GLY A 57 26.02 28.84 -46.44
N GLU A 58 24.68 28.68 -46.57
CA GLU A 58 23.74 29.33 -45.64
C GLU A 58 23.93 28.76 -44.22
N LYS A 59 24.01 29.67 -43.25
CA LYS A 59 24.15 29.38 -41.82
C LYS A 59 22.83 29.58 -41.11
N VAL A 60 22.50 28.65 -40.22
CA VAL A 60 21.36 28.76 -39.31
C VAL A 60 21.83 28.67 -37.86
N ASN A 61 21.25 29.50 -37.00
CA ASN A 61 21.57 29.57 -35.57
C ASN A 61 20.43 28.96 -34.74
N TYR A 62 20.81 28.37 -33.62
CA TYR A 62 19.92 27.84 -32.60
C TYR A 62 20.14 28.56 -31.28
N ASP A 63 19.07 28.67 -30.51
CA ASP A 63 19.10 29.08 -29.11
C ASP A 63 18.59 27.95 -28.22
N CYS A 64 19.12 27.85 -27.00
CA CYS A 64 18.60 26.88 -26.05
C CYS A 64 17.16 27.22 -25.67
N LYS A 65 16.30 26.20 -25.62
CA LYS A 65 14.89 26.38 -25.25
C LYS A 65 14.76 26.93 -23.82
N LYS A 66 13.57 27.46 -23.51
CA LYS A 66 13.23 27.89 -22.15
C LYS A 66 13.49 26.77 -21.13
N GLY A 67 14.24 27.09 -20.08
CA GLY A 67 14.66 26.12 -19.07
C GLY A 67 16.01 25.47 -19.32
N TYR A 68 16.68 25.81 -20.41
CA TYR A 68 18.03 25.40 -20.73
C TYR A 68 18.99 26.60 -20.71
N HIS A 69 20.27 26.34 -20.45
CA HIS A 69 21.34 27.32 -20.61
C HIS A 69 22.42 26.72 -21.52
N HIS A 70 23.07 27.59 -22.28
CA HIS A 70 24.15 27.19 -23.17
C HIS A 70 25.45 27.04 -22.38
N PHE A 71 26.13 25.92 -22.58
CA PHE A 71 27.45 25.66 -22.06
C PHE A 71 28.49 25.93 -23.15
N ALA A 72 29.20 27.06 -23.05
CA ALA A 72 30.28 27.42 -23.96
C ALA A 72 31.51 26.50 -23.76
N PRO A 73 32.31 26.19 -24.80
CA PRO A 73 32.46 26.89 -26.08
C PRO A 73 31.77 26.24 -27.29
N PHE A 74 30.81 25.32 -27.08
CA PHE A 74 30.25 24.54 -28.19
C PHE A 74 29.37 25.36 -29.14
N LEU A 75 29.35 24.95 -30.41
CA LEU A 75 28.65 25.63 -31.50
C LEU A 75 27.13 25.43 -31.38
N THR A 76 26.38 26.52 -31.47
CA THR A 76 24.91 26.52 -31.61
C THR A 76 24.48 26.88 -33.03
N HIS A 77 25.30 26.56 -34.03
CA HIS A 77 24.98 26.82 -35.43
C HIS A 77 25.49 25.73 -36.35
N THR A 78 24.78 25.55 -37.47
CA THR A 78 25.19 24.64 -38.54
C THR A 78 25.09 25.35 -39.89
N ILE A 79 25.82 24.83 -40.85
CA ILE A 79 25.98 25.40 -42.20
C ILE A 79 25.59 24.32 -43.20
N CYS A 80 24.88 24.72 -44.26
CA CYS A 80 24.58 23.84 -45.38
C CYS A 80 25.88 23.55 -46.16
N ASP A 81 26.38 22.31 -46.07
CA ASP A 81 27.64 21.90 -46.69
C ASP A 81 27.49 21.75 -48.22
N ARG A 82 28.62 21.68 -48.94
CA ARG A 82 28.67 21.44 -50.39
C ARG A 82 28.05 20.10 -50.79
N ASN A 83 27.94 19.15 -49.86
CA ASN A 83 27.24 17.88 -50.06
C ASN A 83 25.72 17.99 -49.86
N HIS A 84 25.18 19.21 -49.71
CA HIS A 84 23.75 19.47 -49.61
C HIS A 84 23.12 18.89 -48.33
N THR A 85 23.97 18.69 -47.33
CA THR A 85 23.65 18.20 -46.00
C THR A 85 24.08 19.22 -44.95
N TRP A 86 23.37 19.29 -43.83
CA TRP A 86 23.78 20.12 -42.71
C TRP A 86 25.03 19.54 -42.03
N LEU A 87 25.98 20.40 -41.67
CA LEU A 87 27.12 19.98 -40.85
C LEU A 87 26.63 19.41 -39.50
N PRO A 88 27.29 18.37 -38.96
CA PRO A 88 26.88 17.75 -37.70
C PRO A 88 26.80 18.76 -36.55
N ILE A 89 25.70 18.73 -35.82
CA ILE A 89 25.43 19.56 -34.65
C ILE A 89 24.59 18.76 -33.64
N SER A 90 24.82 19.00 -32.35
CA SER A 90 24.20 18.32 -31.21
C SER A 90 23.60 19.36 -30.25
N ASP A 91 22.52 19.00 -29.55
CA ASP A 91 21.89 19.83 -28.51
C ASP A 91 22.41 19.56 -27.10
N GLU A 92 23.42 18.68 -26.95
CA GLU A 92 24.14 18.44 -25.69
C GLU A 92 24.68 19.71 -24.99
N PRO A 93 25.13 20.77 -25.69
CA PRO A 93 25.56 22.01 -25.05
C PRO A 93 24.42 22.80 -24.38
N CYS A 94 23.16 22.50 -24.71
CA CYS A 94 22.02 23.08 -24.03
C CYS A 94 21.62 22.17 -22.86
N VAL A 95 22.05 22.57 -21.66
CA VAL A 95 21.81 21.81 -20.42
C VAL A 95 20.66 22.43 -19.63
N LYS A 96 19.82 21.59 -19.01
CA LYS A 96 18.71 22.08 -18.18
C LYS A 96 19.24 22.96 -17.04
N LYS A 97 18.59 24.09 -16.82
CA LYS A 97 18.81 24.90 -15.62
C LYS A 97 18.41 24.09 -14.39
N VAL A 98 19.14 24.30 -13.30
CA VAL A 98 18.95 23.57 -12.05
C VAL A 98 18.56 24.54 -10.96
N CYS A 99 17.63 24.15 -10.10
CA CYS A 99 17.33 24.86 -8.88
C CYS A 99 18.45 24.64 -7.86
N HIS A 100 18.56 25.56 -6.89
CA HIS A 100 19.54 25.42 -5.82
C HIS A 100 19.28 24.16 -4.99
N TYR A 101 20.36 23.58 -4.46
CA TYR A 101 20.28 22.43 -3.56
C TYR A 101 19.55 22.81 -2.27
N ILE A 102 18.58 21.99 -1.87
CA ILE A 102 17.90 22.09 -0.58
C ILE A 102 18.37 20.91 0.29
N PRO A 103 19.00 21.15 1.45
CA PRO A 103 19.34 20.07 2.37
C PRO A 103 18.09 19.44 3.00
N ASN A 104 18.23 18.23 3.53
CA ASN A 104 17.17 17.59 4.30
C ASN A 104 16.73 18.50 5.46
N PRO A 105 15.41 18.68 5.68
CA PRO A 105 14.93 19.39 6.85
C PRO A 105 15.30 18.60 8.11
N LEU A 106 15.45 19.29 9.24
CA LEU A 106 15.66 18.64 10.52
C LEU A 106 14.48 17.71 10.83
N HIS A 107 14.76 16.46 11.22
CA HIS A 107 13.74 15.42 11.44
C HIS A 107 12.87 15.12 10.21
N GLY A 108 13.41 15.26 9.01
CA GLY A 108 12.77 14.84 7.77
C GLY A 108 13.75 14.62 6.64
N GLN A 109 13.21 14.39 5.45
CA GLN A 109 13.95 14.03 4.24
C GLN A 109 13.39 14.78 3.04
N ALA A 110 14.28 15.19 2.13
CA ALA A 110 13.94 15.77 0.85
C ALA A 110 14.26 14.76 -0.25
N ILE A 111 13.24 14.30 -0.98
CA ILE A 111 13.32 13.21 -1.96
C ILE A 111 13.05 13.77 -3.35
N LEU A 112 14.01 13.56 -4.26
CA LEU A 112 13.87 13.96 -5.65
C LEU A 112 13.00 12.95 -6.40
N ALA A 113 11.81 13.37 -6.84
CA ALA A 113 10.91 12.49 -7.59
C ALA A 113 11.50 12.05 -8.94
N ASN A 114 12.32 12.90 -9.57
CA ASN A 114 12.92 12.66 -10.88
C ASN A 114 14.46 12.55 -10.83
N GLY A 115 15.04 12.37 -9.64
CA GLY A 115 16.48 12.16 -9.45
C GLY A 115 17.41 13.36 -9.65
N THR A 116 16.93 14.50 -10.18
CA THR A 116 17.74 15.72 -10.37
C THR A 116 17.00 16.99 -9.97
N TYR A 117 17.75 18.07 -9.71
CA TYR A 117 17.25 19.42 -9.41
C TYR A 117 16.86 20.23 -10.66
N SER A 118 16.70 19.57 -11.81
CA SER A 118 16.47 20.25 -13.09
C SER A 118 15.10 20.93 -13.16
N PHE A 119 15.02 22.00 -13.95
CA PHE A 119 13.76 22.67 -14.29
C PHE A 119 12.68 21.67 -14.72
N GLY A 120 11.49 21.82 -14.14
CA GLY A 120 10.33 20.96 -14.32
C GLY A 120 10.25 19.78 -13.35
N ASN A 121 11.30 19.50 -12.57
CA ASN A 121 11.30 18.40 -11.60
C ASN A 121 10.69 18.81 -10.24
N GLN A 122 10.37 17.79 -9.45
CA GLN A 122 9.74 17.93 -8.14
C GLN A 122 10.66 17.45 -7.00
N LEU A 123 10.56 18.14 -5.87
CA LEU A 123 11.18 17.76 -4.61
C LEU A 123 10.09 17.55 -3.56
N HIS A 124 10.04 16.33 -3.03
CA HIS A 124 9.04 15.87 -2.06
C HIS A 124 9.66 15.87 -0.67
N PHE A 125 8.90 16.29 0.33
CA PHE A 125 9.37 16.34 1.72
C PHE A 125 8.57 15.39 2.58
N ILE A 126 9.27 14.56 3.36
CA ILE A 126 8.68 13.60 4.28
C ILE A 126 9.29 13.85 5.66
N CYS A 127 8.45 13.98 6.69
CA CYS A 127 8.92 14.07 8.06
C CYS A 127 9.11 12.68 8.66
N ASN A 128 10.07 12.55 9.57
CA ASN A 128 10.29 11.32 10.32
C ASN A 128 9.10 11.04 11.25
N ASP A 129 8.96 9.79 11.70
CA ASP A 129 7.96 9.41 12.68
C ASP A 129 8.03 10.30 13.93
N GLY A 130 6.86 10.72 14.41
CA GLY A 130 6.76 11.67 15.53
C GLY A 130 6.87 13.14 15.14
N TYR A 131 6.93 13.46 13.84
CA TYR A 131 6.95 14.83 13.33
C TYR A 131 5.89 15.02 12.23
N TYR A 132 5.25 16.18 12.21
CA TYR A 132 4.30 16.57 11.17
C TYR A 132 4.84 17.73 10.33
N LEU A 133 4.42 17.79 9.06
CA LEU A 133 4.93 18.74 8.07
C LEU A 133 4.18 20.06 8.13
N ILE A 134 4.92 21.17 8.27
CA ILE A 134 4.40 22.54 8.19
C ILE A 134 4.97 23.22 6.95
N GLY A 135 4.10 23.53 6.00
CA GLY A 135 4.44 24.16 4.73
C GLY A 135 3.95 23.36 3.53
N LYS A 136 4.67 23.44 2.42
CA LYS A 136 4.36 22.66 1.21
C LYS A 136 5.13 21.35 1.21
N GLU A 137 4.41 20.24 1.07
CA GLU A 137 4.97 18.89 0.92
C GLU A 137 5.77 18.73 -0.39
N ILE A 138 5.36 19.42 -1.45
CA ILE A 138 5.99 19.33 -2.78
C ILE A 138 6.42 20.72 -3.24
N LEU A 139 7.68 20.83 -3.66
CA LEU A 139 8.22 21.99 -4.36
C LEU A 139 8.50 21.66 -5.84
N TYR A 140 8.25 22.63 -6.71
CA TYR A 140 8.47 22.52 -8.15
C TYR A 140 9.64 23.41 -8.56
N CYS A 141 10.55 22.89 -9.38
CA CYS A 141 11.64 23.70 -9.93
C CYS A 141 11.12 24.49 -11.13
N GLU A 142 10.82 25.76 -10.91
CA GLU A 142 10.16 26.66 -11.87
C GLU A 142 11.14 27.71 -12.40
N LEU A 143 10.73 28.46 -13.42
CA LEU A 143 11.52 29.58 -13.93
C LEU A 143 10.94 30.91 -13.46
N LYS A 144 11.78 31.69 -12.76
CA LYS A 144 11.50 33.09 -12.44
C LYS A 144 12.38 33.97 -13.31
N GLY A 145 11.83 34.46 -14.42
CA GLY A 145 12.60 35.13 -15.45
C GLY A 145 13.53 34.15 -16.18
N SER A 146 14.83 34.36 -16.09
CA SER A 146 15.86 33.48 -16.66
C SER A 146 16.44 32.47 -15.67
N GLU A 147 16.11 32.53 -14.37
CA GLU A 147 16.67 31.66 -13.35
C GLU A 147 15.72 30.53 -12.95
N ALA A 148 16.28 29.36 -12.64
CA ALA A 148 15.52 28.23 -12.09
C ALA A 148 15.48 28.33 -10.56
N VAL A 149 14.27 28.42 -10.01
CA VAL A 149 14.03 28.65 -8.58
C VAL A 149 12.89 27.76 -8.10
N TRP A 150 12.98 27.31 -6.84
CA TRP A 150 11.92 26.55 -6.22
C TRP A 150 10.65 27.39 -6.03
N SER A 151 9.50 26.76 -6.26
CA SER A 151 8.16 27.37 -6.20
C SER A 151 7.81 27.99 -4.84
N SER A 152 8.46 27.57 -3.75
CA SER A 152 8.28 28.10 -2.38
C SER A 152 9.47 27.74 -1.50
N LYS A 153 9.45 28.22 -0.24
CA LYS A 153 10.44 27.86 0.78
C LYS A 153 10.26 26.40 1.24
N PRO A 154 11.34 25.70 1.65
CA PRO A 154 11.25 24.36 2.24
C PRO A 154 10.33 24.31 3.47
N PRO A 155 9.61 23.20 3.70
CA PRO A 155 8.78 23.02 4.89
C PRO A 155 9.63 22.74 6.13
N ILE A 156 8.98 22.76 7.29
CA ILE A 156 9.57 22.43 8.60
C ILE A 156 8.86 21.19 9.16
N CYS A 157 9.63 20.25 9.69
CA CYS A 157 9.08 19.12 10.45
C CYS A 157 9.02 19.49 11.93
N GLN A 158 7.82 19.55 12.48
CA GLN A 158 7.58 19.90 13.88
C GLN A 158 7.21 18.66 14.69
N LYS A 159 7.79 18.52 15.89
CA LYS A 159 7.50 17.40 16.79
C LYS A 159 6.00 17.38 17.11
N ILE A 160 5.39 16.20 16.99
CA ILE A 160 3.99 15.96 17.37
C ILE A 160 3.94 15.90 18.90
N LEU A 161 3.19 16.83 19.48
CA LEU A 161 2.92 16.92 20.91
C LEU A 161 1.44 17.19 21.12
N CYS A 162 0.73 16.28 21.76
CA CYS A 162 -0.67 16.45 22.11
C CYS A 162 -0.81 17.13 23.47
N LYS A 163 -1.86 17.95 23.58
CA LYS A 163 -2.33 18.43 24.89
C LYS A 163 -2.98 17.28 25.67
N PRO A 164 -3.11 17.39 26.99
CA PRO A 164 -3.77 16.38 27.80
C PRO A 164 -5.18 16.08 27.26
N PRO A 165 -5.58 14.80 27.28
CA PRO A 165 -6.86 14.39 26.73
C PRO A 165 -8.02 14.97 27.56
N PRO A 166 -9.24 15.07 27.01
CA PRO A 166 -10.38 15.65 27.73
C PRO A 166 -10.69 14.90 29.03
N LYS A 167 -10.94 15.65 30.11
CA LYS A 167 -11.46 15.07 31.37
C LYS A 167 -12.94 14.72 31.17
N ILE A 168 -13.34 13.53 31.62
CA ILE A 168 -14.72 13.03 31.50
C ILE A 168 -15.39 12.98 32.88
N SER A 169 -16.71 13.08 32.92
CA SER A 169 -17.48 12.92 34.17
C SER A 169 -17.54 11.46 34.59
N ASN A 170 -17.45 11.19 35.91
CA ASN A 170 -17.53 9.84 36.50
C ASN A 170 -16.47 8.86 35.94
N GLY A 171 -15.32 9.38 35.55
CA GLY A 171 -14.22 8.58 35.05
C GLY A 171 -12.91 9.33 35.06
N LYS A 172 -11.83 8.58 34.84
CA LYS A 172 -10.44 9.04 34.83
C LYS A 172 -9.67 8.34 33.74
N HIS A 173 -8.53 8.89 33.35
CA HIS A 173 -7.60 8.25 32.42
C HIS A 173 -6.23 8.04 33.06
N THR A 174 -5.44 7.15 32.48
CA THR A 174 -4.03 6.97 32.83
C THR A 174 -3.23 8.25 32.55
N PHE A 175 -2.18 8.50 33.34
CA PHE A 175 -1.31 9.69 33.21
C PHE A 175 -2.05 11.03 33.36
N SER A 176 -2.99 11.12 34.32
CA SER A 176 -3.78 12.34 34.58
C SER A 176 -2.97 13.59 34.92
N GLU A 177 -1.74 13.41 35.43
CA GLU A 177 -0.84 14.48 35.85
C GLU A 177 0.11 14.95 34.73
N ALA A 178 0.10 14.30 33.57
CA ALA A 178 0.97 14.68 32.46
C ALA A 178 0.38 15.86 31.68
N ASP A 179 1.19 16.90 31.46
CA ASP A 179 0.79 18.10 30.71
C ASP A 179 1.07 18.03 29.21
N VAL A 180 1.88 17.08 28.77
CA VAL A 180 2.30 16.91 27.37
C VAL A 180 2.40 15.42 27.05
N PHE A 181 1.89 15.04 25.88
CA PHE A 181 1.93 13.67 25.35
C PHE A 181 2.66 13.65 24.01
N GLU A 182 3.57 12.70 23.83
CA GLU A 182 4.32 12.52 22.59
C GLU A 182 3.55 11.65 21.58
N TYR A 183 4.06 11.57 20.35
CA TYR A 183 3.46 10.76 19.30
C TYR A 183 3.30 9.29 19.72
N LEU A 184 2.12 8.74 19.45
CA LEU A 184 1.70 7.38 19.85
C LEU A 184 1.58 7.13 21.36
N ASP A 185 1.81 8.13 22.21
CA ASP A 185 1.43 7.99 23.62
C ASP A 185 -0.06 7.71 23.72
N ALA A 186 -0.40 6.67 24.49
CA ALA A 186 -1.77 6.20 24.65
C ALA A 186 -2.27 6.43 26.08
N VAL A 187 -3.52 6.83 26.18
CA VAL A 187 -4.23 7.02 27.44
C VAL A 187 -5.46 6.11 27.45
N THR A 188 -5.66 5.41 28.56
CA THR A 188 -6.79 4.51 28.75
C THR A 188 -7.72 5.08 29.80
N TYR A 189 -8.97 5.27 29.43
CA TYR A 189 -10.05 5.71 30.29
C TYR A 189 -10.66 4.56 31.08
N SER A 190 -11.13 4.88 32.28
CA SER A 190 -11.82 3.99 33.19
C SER A 190 -12.90 4.76 33.94
N CYS A 191 -14.05 4.14 34.18
CA CYS A 191 -15.10 4.76 34.96
C CYS A 191 -14.83 4.63 36.45
N ASP A 192 -15.26 5.64 37.20
CA ASP A 192 -15.22 5.64 38.66
C ASP A 192 -16.20 4.59 39.22
N PRO A 193 -16.03 4.16 40.48
CA PRO A 193 -17.03 3.36 41.17
C PRO A 193 -18.37 4.09 41.20
N ALA A 194 -19.46 3.39 40.87
CA ALA A 194 -20.77 4.02 40.88
C ALA A 194 -21.29 4.25 42.30
N PRO A 195 -21.98 5.38 42.56
CA PRO A 195 -22.56 5.68 43.87
C PRO A 195 -23.85 4.88 44.17
N GLY A 196 -24.36 4.13 43.18
CA GLY A 196 -25.65 3.41 43.26
C GLY A 196 -25.52 1.91 42.98
N PRO A 197 -26.67 1.20 42.88
CA PRO A 197 -26.71 -0.26 42.70
C PRO A 197 -26.34 -0.72 41.29
N ASP A 198 -26.20 0.21 40.34
CA ASP A 198 -25.90 -0.05 38.94
C ASP A 198 -24.59 0.67 38.57
N PRO A 199 -23.59 -0.04 38.00
CA PRO A 199 -22.28 0.52 37.67
C PRO A 199 -22.33 1.49 36.49
N PHE A 200 -21.34 2.39 36.41
CA PHE A 200 -21.10 3.15 35.19
C PHE A 200 -20.56 2.24 34.08
N SER A 201 -21.08 2.43 32.88
CA SER A 201 -20.60 1.78 31.65
C SER A 201 -19.77 2.78 30.84
N LEU A 202 -18.63 2.32 30.32
CA LEU A 202 -17.79 3.10 29.41
C LEU A 202 -18.33 2.97 27.98
N VAL A 203 -18.83 4.07 27.44
CA VAL A 203 -19.41 4.17 26.09
C VAL A 203 -18.44 4.91 25.18
N GLY A 204 -17.83 4.19 24.24
CA GLY A 204 -16.83 4.71 23.31
C GLY A 204 -15.60 3.81 23.25
N GLU A 205 -14.53 4.30 22.63
CA GLU A 205 -13.22 3.65 22.67
C GLU A 205 -12.56 3.94 24.03
N SER A 206 -12.09 2.92 24.73
CA SER A 206 -11.47 3.10 26.06
C SER A 206 -10.06 3.68 25.97
N THR A 207 -9.37 3.52 24.84
CA THR A 207 -7.98 3.93 24.68
C THR A 207 -7.87 4.83 23.47
N ILE A 208 -7.30 6.01 23.66
CA ILE A 208 -6.97 6.94 22.58
C ILE A 208 -5.47 7.23 22.61
N TYR A 209 -4.89 7.55 21.45
CA TYR A 209 -3.46 7.83 21.34
C TYR A 209 -3.20 9.13 20.60
N CYS A 210 -2.05 9.76 20.89
CA CYS A 210 -1.64 10.99 20.23
C CYS A 210 -1.24 10.69 18.77
N ARG A 211 -1.95 11.31 17.84
CA ARG A 211 -1.74 11.15 16.38
C ARG A 211 -1.10 12.41 15.81
N ASP A 212 -0.79 12.34 14.52
CA ASP A 212 -0.38 13.45 13.67
C ASP A 212 -1.21 14.72 13.88
N ASN A 213 -0.58 15.86 13.63
CA ASN A 213 -1.14 17.20 13.81
C ASN A 213 -1.55 17.53 15.25
N SER A 214 -0.96 16.86 16.25
CA SER A 214 -1.20 17.15 17.67
C SER A 214 -2.65 16.93 18.12
N VAL A 215 -3.33 15.93 17.57
CA VAL A 215 -4.73 15.58 17.90
C VAL A 215 -4.81 14.12 18.36
N TRP A 216 -5.72 13.83 19.29
CA TRP A 216 -6.01 12.46 19.72
C TRP A 216 -6.65 11.63 18.60
N SER A 217 -6.49 10.30 18.66
CA SER A 217 -6.98 9.35 17.65
C SER A 217 -8.51 9.35 17.50
N GLY A 218 -9.23 9.58 18.60
CA GLY A 218 -10.68 9.64 18.67
C GLY A 218 -11.19 10.53 19.80
N ASP A 219 -12.52 10.62 19.92
CA ASP A 219 -13.18 11.37 20.99
C ASP A 219 -13.08 10.64 22.33
N ALA A 220 -13.11 11.39 23.43
CA ALA A 220 -13.11 10.82 24.78
C ALA A 220 -14.43 10.04 25.03
N PRO A 221 -14.36 8.86 25.67
CA PRO A 221 -15.55 8.06 25.95
C PRO A 221 -16.42 8.66 27.06
N GLU A 222 -17.66 8.22 27.17
CA GLU A 222 -18.59 8.62 28.23
C GLU A 222 -18.69 7.56 29.32
N CYS A 223 -18.67 7.98 30.59
CA CYS A 223 -19.00 7.13 31.74
C CYS A 223 -20.41 7.46 32.25
N LYS A 224 -21.38 6.61 31.92
CA LYS A 224 -22.78 6.78 32.32
C LYS A 224 -23.44 5.46 32.66
N VAL A 225 -24.52 5.50 33.44
CA VAL A 225 -25.29 4.29 33.76
C VAL A 225 -26.08 3.91 32.51
N VAL A 226 -25.75 2.76 31.94
CA VAL A 226 -26.50 2.15 30.84
C VAL A 226 -27.11 0.87 31.35
N LYS A 227 -28.44 0.79 31.35
CA LYS A 227 -29.15 -0.40 31.83
C LYS A 227 -30.42 -0.63 31.03
N CYS A 228 -30.41 -1.68 30.21
CA CYS A 228 -31.57 -2.06 29.43
C CYS A 228 -32.62 -2.77 30.30
N GLN A 229 -33.89 -2.61 29.94
CA GLN A 229 -34.99 -3.32 30.59
C GLN A 229 -34.86 -4.83 30.34
N PHE A 230 -35.41 -5.62 31.27
CA PHE A 230 -35.47 -7.07 31.11
C PHE A 230 -36.25 -7.43 29.84
N PRO A 231 -35.64 -8.12 28.85
CA PRO A 231 -36.29 -8.37 27.59
C PRO A 231 -37.27 -9.55 27.74
N VAL A 232 -38.56 -9.27 27.61
CA VAL A 232 -39.62 -10.28 27.70
C VAL A 232 -40.00 -10.72 26.31
N ILE A 233 -39.98 -12.04 26.07
CA ILE A 233 -40.45 -12.66 24.82
C ILE A 233 -41.64 -13.58 25.14
N GLU A 234 -42.73 -13.41 24.40
CA GLU A 234 -43.88 -14.31 24.49
C GLU A 234 -43.69 -15.48 23.52
N ASN A 235 -44.11 -16.68 23.92
CA ASN A 235 -43.98 -17.91 23.11
C ASN A 235 -42.54 -18.25 22.67
N GLY A 236 -41.56 -17.83 23.47
CA GLY A 236 -40.15 -18.14 23.30
C GLY A 236 -39.41 -18.11 24.63
N ARG A 237 -38.11 -18.37 24.58
CA ARG A 237 -37.21 -18.38 25.73
C ARG A 237 -35.88 -17.74 25.40
N GLN A 238 -35.22 -17.22 26.44
CA GLN A 238 -33.84 -16.79 26.36
C GLN A 238 -32.92 -18.02 26.43
N ILE A 239 -31.98 -18.14 25.48
CA ILE A 239 -31.02 -19.25 25.43
C ILE A 239 -29.59 -18.82 25.76
N ALA A 240 -29.27 -17.52 25.67
CA ALA A 240 -27.97 -16.98 26.06
C ALA A 240 -28.09 -15.59 26.72
N GLY A 241 -27.08 -15.23 27.51
CA GLY A 241 -27.04 -13.96 28.24
C GLY A 241 -27.92 -13.94 29.50
N LEU A 242 -28.14 -15.08 30.15
CA LEU A 242 -29.07 -15.21 31.28
C LEU A 242 -28.67 -14.28 32.44
N GLY A 243 -29.61 -13.45 32.92
CA GLY A 243 -29.34 -12.49 34.00
C GLY A 243 -30.55 -11.64 34.37
N LYS A 244 -30.47 -10.93 35.49
CA LYS A 244 -31.54 -10.01 35.96
C LYS A 244 -31.28 -8.55 35.59
N LYS A 245 -30.04 -8.20 35.24
CA LYS A 245 -29.61 -6.85 34.90
C LYS A 245 -28.74 -6.90 33.65
N PHE A 246 -28.99 -6.00 32.70
CA PHE A 246 -28.32 -5.95 31.41
C PHE A 246 -27.74 -4.56 31.20
N TYR A 247 -26.41 -4.47 31.10
CA TYR A 247 -25.69 -3.21 30.93
C TYR A 247 -25.21 -3.04 29.49
N TYR A 248 -24.44 -1.99 29.20
CA TYR A 248 -23.93 -1.70 27.86
C TYR A 248 -23.24 -2.90 27.20
N LYS A 249 -23.56 -3.14 25.92
CA LYS A 249 -23.10 -4.29 25.10
C LYS A 249 -23.51 -5.67 25.63
N ALA A 250 -24.37 -5.78 26.65
CA ALA A 250 -24.96 -7.05 27.03
C ALA A 250 -25.73 -7.64 25.84
N THR A 251 -25.49 -8.91 25.54
CA THR A 251 -26.07 -9.61 24.39
C THR A 251 -27.01 -10.70 24.89
N VAL A 252 -28.20 -10.75 24.32
CA VAL A 252 -29.25 -11.72 24.65
C VAL A 252 -29.71 -12.42 23.38
N ILE A 253 -29.84 -13.74 23.44
CA ILE A 253 -30.29 -14.57 22.31
C ILE A 253 -31.56 -15.30 22.69
N PHE A 254 -32.52 -15.34 21.76
CA PHE A 254 -33.83 -15.95 21.92
C PHE A 254 -34.06 -17.14 20.99
N GLU A 255 -34.96 -18.02 21.43
CA GLU A 255 -35.48 -19.13 20.66
C GLU A 255 -36.99 -19.21 20.87
N CYS A 256 -37.77 -19.39 19.80
CA CYS A 256 -39.21 -19.58 19.90
C CYS A 256 -39.56 -21.02 20.31
N TYR A 257 -40.67 -21.20 21.01
CA TYR A 257 -41.18 -22.53 21.33
C TYR A 257 -41.71 -23.24 20.08
N GLU A 258 -41.87 -24.56 20.18
CA GLU A 258 -42.36 -25.39 19.07
C GLU A 258 -43.67 -24.86 18.47
N GLY A 259 -43.72 -24.78 17.13
CA GLY A 259 -44.86 -24.26 16.39
C GLY A 259 -44.92 -22.73 16.26
N PHE A 260 -43.94 -22.01 16.80
CA PHE A 260 -43.74 -20.57 16.59
C PHE A 260 -42.44 -20.30 15.84
N HIS A 261 -42.43 -19.25 15.01
CA HIS A 261 -41.22 -18.76 14.37
C HIS A 261 -40.92 -17.33 14.81
N ILE A 262 -39.63 -16.96 14.76
CA ILE A 262 -39.16 -15.66 15.21
C ILE A 262 -39.36 -14.60 14.12
N VAL A 263 -39.85 -13.43 14.53
CA VAL A 263 -39.98 -12.23 13.69
C VAL A 263 -39.11 -11.13 14.30
N GLY A 264 -38.06 -10.75 13.57
CA GLY A 264 -37.00 -9.85 14.02
C GLY A 264 -35.65 -10.55 14.03
N SER A 265 -34.73 -10.08 14.88
CA SER A 265 -33.44 -10.71 15.12
C SER A 265 -33.53 -11.61 16.35
N ASP A 266 -32.95 -12.80 16.29
CA ASP A 266 -32.81 -13.71 17.44
C ASP A 266 -31.85 -13.16 18.49
N THR A 267 -30.95 -12.26 18.08
CA THR A 267 -29.90 -11.66 18.91
C THR A 267 -30.16 -10.17 19.07
N ILE A 268 -30.14 -9.69 20.31
CA ILE A 268 -30.28 -8.26 20.66
C ILE A 268 -29.13 -7.81 21.55
N VAL A 269 -28.70 -6.55 21.38
CA VAL A 269 -27.60 -5.95 22.14
C VAL A 269 -28.07 -4.68 22.86
N CYS A 270 -27.69 -4.52 24.12
CA CYS A 270 -28.00 -3.31 24.87
C CYS A 270 -27.10 -2.15 24.41
N ASN A 271 -27.69 -1.15 23.76
CA ASN A 271 -26.95 -0.02 23.21
C ASN A 271 -26.65 1.07 24.25
N SER A 272 -25.96 2.13 23.82
CA SER A 272 -25.55 3.25 24.67
C SER A 272 -26.70 4.09 25.24
N ASN A 273 -27.89 3.97 24.68
CA ASN A 273 -29.10 4.70 25.08
C ASN A 273 -30.00 3.89 26.02
N SER A 274 -29.50 2.79 26.59
CA SER A 274 -30.29 1.87 27.45
C SER A 274 -31.50 1.24 26.73
N THR A 275 -31.35 1.02 25.42
CA THR A 275 -32.36 0.37 24.58
C THR A 275 -31.77 -0.85 23.89
N TRP A 276 -32.63 -1.83 23.59
CA TRP A 276 -32.23 -3.00 22.82
C TRP A 276 -32.18 -2.66 21.34
N ASP A 277 -31.05 -2.96 20.70
CA ASP A 277 -30.86 -2.79 19.26
C ASP A 277 -30.26 -4.08 18.67
N PRO A 278 -30.94 -4.75 17.72
CA PRO A 278 -32.33 -4.49 17.29
C PRO A 278 -33.36 -4.67 18.44
N PRO A 279 -34.61 -4.19 18.28
CA PRO A 279 -35.64 -4.34 19.32
C PRO A 279 -35.97 -5.82 19.59
N VAL A 280 -36.54 -6.07 20.77
CA VAL A 280 -36.91 -7.43 21.21
C VAL A 280 -37.83 -8.11 20.17
N PRO A 281 -37.50 -9.34 19.71
CA PRO A 281 -38.25 -10.03 18.67
C PRO A 281 -39.58 -10.58 19.17
N LYS A 282 -40.44 -11.02 18.24
CA LYS A 282 -41.72 -11.67 18.54
C LYS A 282 -41.75 -13.09 18.01
N CYS A 283 -42.30 -14.01 18.78
CA CYS A 283 -42.60 -15.36 18.29
C CYS A 283 -44.06 -15.43 17.84
N VAL A 284 -44.28 -15.71 16.57
CA VAL A 284 -45.62 -15.78 15.98
C VAL A 284 -45.91 -17.20 15.50
N LYS A 285 -47.15 -17.65 15.68
CA LYS A 285 -47.59 -18.97 15.19
C LYS A 285 -47.81 -18.90 13.69
N GLU A 286 -47.43 -19.93 12.95
CA GLU A 286 -47.82 -20.00 11.54
C GLU A 286 -49.36 -19.97 11.41
N PRO A 287 -49.92 -19.19 10.47
CA PRO A 287 -51.31 -19.35 10.10
C PRO A 287 -51.53 -20.80 9.65
N PRO A 288 -52.66 -21.44 10.01
CA PRO A 288 -52.99 -22.73 9.42
C PRO A 288 -52.97 -22.57 7.88
N PRO A 289 -52.49 -23.58 7.13
CA PRO A 289 -52.54 -23.52 5.68
C PRO A 289 -54.00 -23.25 5.29
N SER A 290 -54.24 -22.07 4.70
CA SER A 290 -55.52 -21.77 4.06
C SER A 290 -55.83 -22.94 3.15
N SER A 291 -56.93 -23.65 3.43
CA SER A 291 -57.43 -24.74 2.59
C SER A 291 -57.87 -24.15 1.25
N THR A 292 -56.90 -23.88 0.39
CA THR A 292 -57.17 -23.62 -1.01
C THR A 292 -57.39 -24.98 -1.63
N LYS A 293 -58.67 -25.27 -1.86
CA LYS A 293 -59.18 -26.35 -2.69
C LYS A 293 -58.23 -26.60 -3.88
N PRO A 294 -57.84 -27.85 -4.16
CA PRO A 294 -56.88 -28.13 -5.23
C PRO A 294 -57.43 -27.64 -6.57
N PRO A 295 -56.65 -26.91 -7.39
CA PRO A 295 -57.03 -26.69 -8.77
C PRO A 295 -56.91 -28.03 -9.50
N THR A 296 -58.03 -28.44 -10.07
CA THR A 296 -58.17 -29.53 -11.02
C THR A 296 -57.09 -29.43 -12.08
N LEU A 297 -56.31 -30.50 -12.23
CA LEU A 297 -55.42 -30.73 -13.36
C LEU A 297 -56.19 -30.57 -14.68
N SER A 298 -55.78 -29.61 -15.50
CA SER A 298 -55.89 -29.75 -16.95
C SER A 298 -54.55 -29.41 -17.56
N HIS A 299 -53.97 -30.40 -18.22
CA HIS A 299 -52.75 -30.29 -18.98
C HIS A 299 -52.97 -29.36 -20.17
N SER A 300 -52.03 -28.45 -20.43
CA SER A 300 -51.26 -28.51 -21.67
C SER A 300 -50.12 -27.49 -21.62
N VAL A 301 -48.92 -28.04 -21.76
CA VAL A 301 -47.70 -27.33 -22.12
C VAL A 301 -47.90 -26.73 -23.51
N SER A 302 -47.66 -25.43 -23.66
CA SER A 302 -47.06 -24.93 -24.90
C SER A 302 -46.28 -23.65 -24.64
N THR A 303 -44.98 -23.80 -24.81
CA THR A 303 -43.90 -22.83 -24.70
C THR A 303 -44.04 -21.72 -25.75
N SER A 304 -43.81 -20.46 -25.36
CA SER A 304 -43.37 -19.39 -26.27
C SER A 304 -42.66 -18.28 -25.47
N PRO A 305 -41.70 -17.56 -26.08
CA PRO A 305 -40.56 -16.99 -25.37
C PRO A 305 -40.78 -15.57 -24.86
N ALA A 306 -40.11 -15.25 -23.74
CA ALA A 306 -40.08 -13.90 -23.17
C ALA A 306 -39.24 -12.95 -24.03
N THR A 307 -39.90 -11.90 -24.49
CA THR A 307 -39.31 -10.69 -25.07
C THR A 307 -38.50 -9.94 -24.00
N ILE A 308 -37.19 -9.82 -24.21
CA ILE A 308 -36.29 -8.98 -23.42
C ILE A 308 -36.54 -7.51 -23.81
N SER A 309 -37.01 -6.69 -22.86
CA SER A 309 -36.92 -5.23 -22.96
C SER A 309 -35.62 -4.75 -22.30
N PRO A 310 -34.89 -3.80 -22.92
CA PRO A 310 -33.62 -3.31 -22.39
C PRO A 310 -33.88 -2.18 -21.36
N THR A 311 -33.49 -2.41 -20.10
CA THR A 311 -33.39 -1.33 -19.11
C THR A 311 -32.07 -0.60 -19.32
N SER A 312 -32.17 0.70 -19.59
CA SER A 312 -31.06 1.62 -19.80
C SER A 312 -30.20 1.80 -18.55
N CYS A 313 -28.90 1.57 -18.67
CA CYS A 313 -27.92 1.94 -17.65
C CYS A 313 -27.56 3.42 -17.78
N VAL A 314 -27.90 4.22 -16.77
CA VAL A 314 -27.39 5.59 -16.60
C VAL A 314 -26.09 5.51 -15.79
N SER A 315 -25.00 5.97 -16.39
CA SER A 315 -23.68 6.11 -15.76
C SER A 315 -23.68 7.27 -14.77
N GLY A 316 -23.78 6.96 -13.47
CA GLY A 316 -23.50 7.90 -12.37
C GLY A 316 -22.02 7.84 -11.93
N PRO A 317 -21.46 8.92 -11.36
CA PRO A 317 -20.07 8.96 -10.93
C PRO A 317 -19.82 8.06 -9.72
N ARG A 318 -18.71 7.33 -9.79
CA ARG A 318 -18.19 6.39 -8.79
C ARG A 318 -17.99 7.07 -7.42
N PRO A 319 -18.56 6.56 -6.31
CA PRO A 319 -18.15 6.97 -4.98
C PRO A 319 -16.73 6.47 -4.70
N THR A 320 -15.80 7.39 -4.45
CA THR A 320 -14.46 7.09 -3.93
C THR A 320 -14.55 6.76 -2.44
N TYR A 321 -15.02 5.55 -2.13
CA TYR A 321 -14.85 4.98 -0.80
C TYR A 321 -13.44 4.38 -0.71
N LYS A 322 -12.55 5.00 0.07
CA LYS A 322 -11.25 4.41 0.42
C LYS A 322 -11.51 3.26 1.41
N PRO A 323 -11.13 2.01 1.10
CA PRO A 323 -11.26 0.91 2.04
C PRO A 323 -10.24 1.05 3.20
N PRO A 324 -10.51 0.43 4.37
CA PRO A 324 -9.58 0.41 5.49
C PRO A 324 -8.27 -0.28 5.12
N VAL A 325 -7.19 0.15 5.77
CA VAL A 325 -5.77 -0.11 5.46
C VAL A 325 -5.36 -1.60 5.52
N SER A 326 -6.24 -2.51 5.97
CA SER A 326 -5.94 -3.94 6.11
C SER A 326 -5.86 -4.74 4.79
N ARG A 327 -6.00 -4.09 3.62
CA ARG A 327 -6.02 -4.76 2.31
C ARG A 327 -4.91 -4.34 1.33
N TYR A 328 -3.85 -3.69 1.81
CA TYR A 328 -2.64 -3.49 1.00
C TYR A 328 -1.70 -4.70 1.13
N PRO A 329 -1.07 -5.18 0.04
CA PRO A 329 -0.07 -6.24 0.10
C PRO A 329 1.15 -5.73 0.88
N GLY A 330 1.37 -6.24 2.10
CA GLY A 330 2.54 -5.90 2.93
C GLY A 330 2.27 -5.54 4.40
N TYR A 331 1.03 -5.55 4.89
CA TYR A 331 0.73 -5.34 6.32
C TYR A 331 0.18 -6.62 7.00
N PRO A 332 0.65 -7.00 8.21
CA PRO A 332 0.19 -8.22 8.89
C PRO A 332 -1.19 -8.03 9.52
N ASN A 333 -2.01 -9.09 9.50
CA ASN A 333 -3.38 -9.12 10.02
C ASN A 333 -3.38 -9.41 11.55
N PRO A 334 -4.19 -8.75 12.40
CA PRO A 334 -4.07 -8.88 13.86
C PRO A 334 -4.64 -10.19 14.45
N ASP A 335 -5.34 -11.01 13.66
CA ASP A 335 -5.98 -12.25 14.14
C ASP A 335 -5.17 -13.53 13.83
N GLU A 336 -3.95 -13.43 13.29
CA GLU A 336 -3.02 -14.56 13.16
C GLU A 336 -2.08 -14.64 14.37
N GLY A 337 -2.71 -14.75 15.54
CA GLY A 337 -2.06 -15.14 16.78
C GLY A 337 -2.42 -16.58 17.15
N ARG A 338 -2.06 -17.56 16.31
CA ARG A 338 -2.00 -18.95 16.77
C ARG A 338 -0.84 -19.71 16.12
N LEU A 339 0.07 -20.09 17.01
CA LEU A 339 1.27 -20.90 16.85
C LEU A 339 1.07 -22.08 15.87
N ASP A 340 1.53 -21.95 14.64
CA ASP A 340 1.81 -23.09 13.76
C ASP A 340 2.83 -22.69 12.70
N SER A 341 3.73 -23.62 12.37
CA SER A 341 4.84 -23.48 11.42
C SER A 341 6.12 -22.83 11.96
N LEU A 342 6.68 -23.43 13.01
CA LEU A 342 8.12 -23.71 12.94
C LEU A 342 8.27 -24.82 11.92
N ASP A 343 8.63 -24.43 10.70
CA ASP A 343 9.14 -25.27 9.62
C ASP A 343 9.44 -26.71 10.07
N GLU A 344 8.68 -27.71 9.60
CA GLU A 344 8.89 -29.12 10.01
C GLU A 344 10.35 -29.56 9.82
N TRP A 345 11.05 -28.96 8.84
CA TRP A 345 12.47 -29.17 8.61
C TRP A 345 13.36 -28.56 9.70
N ALA A 346 13.00 -27.40 10.27
CA ALA A 346 13.74 -26.76 11.36
C ALA A 346 13.64 -27.57 12.66
N ILE A 347 12.46 -28.12 12.98
CA ILE A 347 12.28 -29.03 14.12
C ILE A 347 13.10 -30.31 13.89
N ALA A 348 13.06 -30.88 12.68
CA ALA A 348 13.87 -32.05 12.34
C ALA A 348 15.38 -31.79 12.51
N LEU A 349 15.89 -30.62 12.11
CA LEU A 349 17.29 -30.25 12.29
C LEU A 349 17.68 -30.06 13.76
N ILE A 350 16.79 -29.47 14.56
CA ILE A 350 17.03 -29.31 16.01
C ILE A 350 17.09 -30.69 16.69
N VAL A 351 16.17 -31.61 16.34
CA VAL A 351 16.17 -32.98 16.86
C VAL A 351 17.43 -33.73 16.44
N ILE A 352 17.87 -33.62 15.19
CA ILE A 352 19.12 -34.23 14.71
C ILE A 352 20.33 -33.67 15.46
N ALA A 353 20.40 -32.36 15.67
CA ALA A 353 21.49 -31.72 16.40
C ALA A 353 21.57 -32.20 17.86
N ILE A 354 20.42 -32.36 18.53
CA ILE A 354 20.33 -32.89 19.89
C ILE A 354 20.79 -34.36 19.94
N LEU A 355 20.35 -35.19 18.99
CA LEU A 355 20.75 -36.60 18.91
C LEU A 355 22.26 -36.76 18.67
N VAL A 356 22.85 -35.92 17.81
CA VAL A 356 24.31 -35.89 17.58
C VAL A 356 25.05 -35.45 18.84
N ALA A 357 24.57 -34.42 19.55
CA ALA A 357 25.17 -33.98 20.81
C ALA A 357 25.15 -35.10 21.87
N ILE A 358 24.02 -35.80 22.01
CA ILE A 358 23.90 -36.94 22.93
C ILE A 358 24.84 -38.09 22.53
N ALA A 359 24.98 -38.37 21.23
CA ALA A 359 25.93 -39.37 20.73
C ALA A 359 27.38 -38.99 21.05
N ILE A 360 27.77 -37.73 20.89
CA ILE A 360 29.11 -37.25 21.22
C ILE A 360 29.36 -37.36 22.74
N ILE A 361 28.40 -36.94 23.56
CA ILE A 361 28.51 -37.02 25.02
C ILE A 361 28.61 -38.47 25.48
N SER A 362 27.78 -39.37 24.95
CA SER A 362 27.80 -40.80 25.31
C SER A 362 29.08 -41.50 24.87
N VAL A 363 29.63 -41.19 23.69
CA VAL A 363 30.95 -41.69 23.26
C VAL A 363 32.06 -41.10 24.14
N GLY A 364 31.97 -39.83 24.50
CA GLY A 364 32.89 -39.17 25.42
C GLY A 364 32.88 -39.83 26.80
N LEU A 365 31.70 -40.08 27.35
CA LEU A 365 31.49 -40.76 28.63
C LEU A 365 31.97 -42.21 28.56
N HIS A 366 31.69 -42.93 27.48
CA HIS A 366 32.16 -44.30 27.30
C HIS A 366 33.69 -44.35 27.22
N ARG A 367 34.34 -43.45 26.46
CA ARG A 367 35.81 -43.34 26.42
C ARG A 367 36.38 -42.94 27.79
N TYR A 368 35.71 -42.07 28.53
CA TYR A 368 36.09 -41.69 29.89
C TYR A 368 36.01 -42.88 30.85
N LEU A 369 34.91 -43.64 30.83
CA LEU A 369 34.74 -44.84 31.66
C LEU A 369 35.72 -45.96 31.26
N GLN A 370 36.04 -46.13 29.98
CA GLN A 370 37.07 -47.06 29.52
C GLN A 370 38.47 -46.65 30.01
N ARG A 371 38.79 -45.35 29.99
CA ARG A 371 40.03 -44.83 30.60
C ARG A 371 40.06 -45.06 32.11
N ARG A 372 38.93 -44.86 32.81
CA ARG A 372 38.83 -45.09 34.24
C ARG A 372 38.97 -46.58 34.60
N LYS A 373 38.39 -47.48 33.80
CA LYS A 373 38.60 -48.94 33.94
C LYS A 373 40.05 -49.34 33.67
N LYS A 374 40.72 -48.77 32.66
CA LYS A 374 42.16 -49.00 32.46
C LYS A 374 42.98 -48.50 33.65
N LYS A 375 42.65 -47.34 34.21
CA LYS A 375 43.36 -46.78 35.39
C LYS A 375 43.14 -47.65 36.63
N GLY A 376 41.91 -48.06 36.93
CA GLY A 376 41.60 -48.97 38.04
C GLY A 376 42.30 -50.34 37.93
N LYS A 377 42.39 -50.90 36.72
CA LYS A 377 43.13 -52.16 36.50
C LYS A 377 44.65 -52.00 36.67
N THR A 378 45.19 -50.80 36.48
CA THR A 378 46.62 -50.53 36.70
C THR A 378 46.93 -50.39 38.19
N ASP A 379 46.02 -49.74 38.95
CA ASP A 379 46.16 -49.58 40.40
C ASP A 379 46.00 -50.92 41.15
N ASP A 380 45.03 -51.78 40.79
CA ASP A 380 44.86 -53.11 41.41
C ASP A 380 46.07 -54.04 41.14
N THR A 381 46.70 -53.92 39.97
CA THR A 381 47.91 -54.72 39.63
C THR A 381 49.13 -54.23 40.40
N ALA A 382 49.24 -52.92 40.65
CA ALA A 382 50.31 -52.34 41.46
C ALA A 382 50.15 -52.69 42.96
N GLU A 383 48.92 -52.73 43.47
CA GLU A 383 48.64 -53.11 44.86
C GLU A 383 48.92 -54.61 45.11
N TYR A 384 48.54 -55.49 44.18
CA TYR A 384 48.83 -56.93 44.27
C TYR A 384 50.34 -57.24 44.18
N ALA A 385 51.10 -56.50 43.37
CA ALA A 385 52.57 -56.62 43.29
C ALA A 385 53.27 -56.15 44.58
N THR A 386 52.73 -55.10 45.22
CA THR A 386 53.25 -54.58 46.50
C THR A 386 52.95 -55.54 47.66
N TYR A 387 51.83 -56.27 47.60
CA TYR A 387 51.51 -57.32 48.57
C TYR A 387 52.44 -58.54 48.42
N GLN A 388 52.72 -58.97 47.19
CA GLN A 388 53.66 -60.07 46.96
C GLN A 388 55.11 -59.74 47.39
N SER A 389 55.58 -58.51 47.15
CA SER A 389 56.93 -58.11 47.59
C SER A 389 57.05 -58.04 49.12
N LYS A 390 55.98 -57.65 49.82
CA LYS A 390 55.92 -57.70 51.30
C LYS A 390 55.89 -59.13 51.84
N SER A 391 55.20 -60.06 51.17
CA SER A 391 55.20 -61.47 51.58
C SER A 391 56.55 -62.18 51.31
N ALA A 392 57.26 -61.80 50.24
CA ALA A 392 58.59 -62.33 49.95
C ALA A 392 59.64 -61.85 50.96
N THR A 393 59.59 -60.57 51.35
CA THR A 393 60.51 -59.99 52.35
C THR A 393 60.25 -60.48 53.79
N LEU A 394 59.00 -60.86 54.11
CA LEU A 394 58.67 -61.52 55.40
C LEU A 394 59.09 -63.00 55.47
N ALA A 395 59.27 -63.67 54.32
CA ALA A 395 59.77 -65.05 54.27
C ALA A 395 61.30 -65.12 54.40
N GLU A 396 62.02 -64.06 54.02
CA GLU A 396 63.49 -63.99 54.04
C GLU A 396 64.06 -63.49 55.39
N GLN A 397 63.21 -62.95 56.29
CA GLN A 397 63.58 -62.65 57.68
C GLN A 397 63.27 -63.79 58.69
N ARG A 398 62.87 -64.98 58.20
CA ARG A 398 62.53 -66.14 59.03
C ARG A 398 63.33 -67.41 58.69
N SER A 399 64.46 -67.25 57.99
CA SER A 399 65.46 -68.28 57.71
C SER A 399 66.78 -67.99 58.40
#